data_AF-A0A6B8RUQ6-F1
#
_entry.id   AF-A0A6B8RUQ6-F1
#
_cell.length_a   1.000
_cell.length_b   1.000
_cell.length_c   1.000
_cell.angle_alpha   90.00
_cell.angle_beta   90.00
_cell.angle_gamma   90.00
#
_symmetry.space_group_name_H-M   'P 1'
#
loop_
_entity.id
_entity.type
_entity.pdbx_description
1 polymer ?
#
loop_
_entity_poly.entity_id
_entity_poly.type
_entity_poly.pdbx_seq_one_letter_code
_entity_poly.pdbx_strand_id
1 'polypeptide(L)'
;MSKPLRLDPLFNDHMVIQRNKAFVVWGTGPDGERVTVSCRGESASDEVQQGQWRVTLPAMGVGESCELIVQAADSTITLVDVVFGDVWLAGGQSNMEWSLNKSKDANSAIESANLALLRYYEVPRVAFEVEGIKFKSKWKTCTPDNAGDFSAVAYYFARDLIASEQVPIGIIGCNWGGTSASCWVEEEVLQADPELSIYPKEFSEQMQGFDWQEFKLVNKAYNDAVNQHNRNFEAGHTGDELGLYPWPPPMSPQSFMRPSGLYETMLRKVFSFVIKGVIYYQGESDAHRPEMYSHLMEVLILDWRRQWKDEELPFLFVQLPIYACNNNPTGEEWPLIREAQQQAADRLSNTGMAVLLDCGEPADIHPIDKKPVGERLALLALDKVYGRAIKSSGPVYKELIMEDEQVVVHFDYVEAGLLIRGGGRLAGFEIAAEDGEFHLADAEIDGKTVRVSSEQVTLPRFVRYGWANVTDANLIGVDRLPAAPFRTIN
;
A
#
# COMPACT_ATOMS: atom_id res chain seq x y z
N MET A 1 -9.57 15.66 -36.69
CA MET A 1 -8.95 16.90 -36.19
C MET A 1 -7.59 16.52 -35.63
N SER A 2 -6.50 17.21 -35.98
CA SER A 2 -5.19 16.95 -35.38
C SER A 2 -5.24 17.23 -33.88
N LYS A 3 -4.69 16.34 -33.06
CA LYS A 3 -4.57 16.58 -31.61
C LYS A 3 -3.49 17.65 -31.41
N PRO A 4 -3.74 18.73 -30.64
CA PRO A 4 -2.68 19.69 -30.33
C PRO A 4 -1.58 19.03 -29.50
N LEU A 5 -0.36 19.56 -29.57
CA LEU A 5 0.73 19.13 -28.68
C LEU A 5 0.27 19.24 -27.22
N ARG A 6 0.36 18.13 -26.49
CA ARG A 6 0.08 18.05 -25.06
C ARG A 6 1.06 17.12 -24.41
N LEU A 7 1.49 17.51 -23.22
CA LEU A 7 2.21 16.65 -22.30
C LEU A 7 1.23 15.86 -21.44
N ASP A 8 1.62 14.66 -21.02
CA ASP A 8 0.83 13.88 -20.05
C ASP A 8 0.66 14.67 -18.73
N PRO A 9 -0.54 14.70 -18.11
CA PRO A 9 -0.80 15.47 -16.89
C PRO A 9 0.13 15.16 -15.71
N LEU A 10 0.75 13.98 -15.68
CA LEU A 10 1.70 13.60 -14.65
C LEU A 10 2.95 14.49 -14.64
N PHE A 11 3.31 15.09 -15.78
CA PHE A 11 4.39 16.07 -15.87
C PHE A 11 3.86 17.49 -15.70
N ASN A 12 4.22 18.12 -14.60
CA ASN A 12 3.93 19.52 -14.31
C ASN A 12 5.00 20.09 -13.38
N ASP A 13 4.90 21.38 -13.06
CA ASP A 13 5.87 22.07 -12.20
C ASP A 13 6.08 21.37 -10.85
N HIS A 14 7.25 21.56 -10.24
CA HIS A 14 7.63 20.98 -8.93
C HIS A 14 7.81 19.45 -8.92
N MET A 15 7.77 18.78 -10.07
CA MET A 15 7.90 17.32 -10.11
C MET A 15 9.29 16.79 -9.73
N VAL A 16 9.33 15.53 -9.32
CA VAL A 16 10.57 14.76 -9.10
C VAL A 16 10.68 13.70 -10.17
N ILE A 17 11.79 13.69 -10.91
CA ILE A 17 12.16 12.61 -11.83
C ILE A 17 13.10 11.64 -11.12
N GLN A 18 12.93 10.33 -11.35
CA GLN A 18 13.81 9.32 -10.78
C GLN A 18 15.27 9.54 -11.23
N ARG A 19 16.15 9.75 -10.25
CA ARG A 19 17.59 9.90 -10.46
C ARG A 19 18.22 8.59 -10.91
N ASN A 20 19.34 8.70 -11.62
CA ASN A 20 20.23 7.60 -12.02
C ASN A 20 19.56 6.51 -12.88
N LYS A 21 18.39 6.79 -13.46
CA LYS A 21 17.74 5.96 -14.48
C LYS A 21 17.39 6.84 -15.67
N ALA A 22 17.48 6.30 -16.88
CA ALA A 22 16.90 6.95 -18.06
C ALA A 22 15.39 7.08 -17.85
N PHE A 23 14.79 8.13 -18.38
CA PHE A 23 13.36 8.41 -18.18
C PHE A 23 12.69 8.80 -19.50
N VAL A 24 11.40 8.53 -19.58
CA VAL A 24 10.58 8.80 -20.76
C VAL A 24 9.66 9.97 -20.45
N VAL A 25 9.59 10.93 -21.36
CA VAL A 25 8.59 12.00 -21.37
C VAL A 25 7.63 11.71 -22.51
N TRP A 26 6.33 11.78 -22.27
CA TRP A 26 5.34 11.38 -23.26
C TRP A 26 4.12 12.29 -23.28
N GLY A 27 3.38 12.20 -24.38
CA GLY A 27 2.19 13.00 -24.57
C GLY A 27 1.46 12.68 -25.87
N THR A 28 0.68 13.65 -26.34
CA THR A 28 -0.07 13.58 -27.60
C THR A 28 0.25 14.75 -28.51
N GLY A 29 0.04 14.60 -29.81
CA GLY A 29 0.29 15.65 -30.80
C GLY A 29 -0.26 15.30 -32.18
N PRO A 30 -0.03 16.16 -33.19
CA PRO A 30 -0.29 15.88 -34.60
C PRO A 30 0.70 14.87 -35.16
N ASP A 31 0.22 13.87 -35.89
CA ASP A 31 1.08 12.86 -36.54
C ASP A 31 2.13 13.48 -37.46
N GLY A 32 3.34 12.94 -37.43
CA GLY A 32 4.48 13.42 -38.22
C GLY A 32 5.20 14.65 -37.64
N GLU A 33 4.68 15.25 -36.57
CA GLU A 33 5.36 16.35 -35.90
C GLU A 33 6.57 15.84 -35.10
N ARG A 34 7.71 16.53 -35.21
CA ARG A 34 8.89 16.24 -34.40
C ARG A 34 8.80 16.96 -33.06
N VAL A 35 8.82 16.20 -31.97
CA VAL A 35 8.84 16.72 -30.59
C VAL A 35 10.25 16.58 -30.03
N THR A 36 10.79 17.67 -29.48
CA THR A 36 12.08 17.70 -28.80
C THR A 36 11.87 17.98 -27.33
N VAL A 37 12.50 17.21 -26.46
CA VAL A 37 12.51 17.45 -25.02
C VAL A 37 13.93 17.75 -24.58
N SER A 38 14.12 18.83 -23.83
CA SER A 38 15.40 19.19 -23.23
C SER A 38 15.29 19.40 -21.73
N CYS A 39 16.36 19.01 -21.01
CA CYS A 39 16.47 19.14 -19.57
C CYS A 39 17.96 19.10 -19.19
N ARG A 40 18.43 20.05 -18.37
CA ARG A 40 19.83 20.14 -17.91
C ARG A 40 20.90 20.05 -19.01
N GLY A 41 20.63 20.66 -20.17
CA GLY A 41 21.56 20.67 -21.31
C GLY A 41 21.53 19.39 -22.16
N GLU A 42 20.87 18.34 -21.71
CA GLU A 42 20.57 17.16 -22.52
C GLU A 42 19.31 17.41 -23.35
N SER A 43 19.25 16.81 -24.54
CA SER A 43 18.08 16.89 -25.40
C SER A 43 17.93 15.65 -26.26
N ALA A 44 16.68 15.24 -26.46
CA ALA A 44 16.33 14.17 -27.39
C ALA A 44 15.05 14.55 -28.14
N SER A 45 14.78 13.86 -29.26
CA SER A 45 13.57 14.08 -30.05
C SER A 45 12.99 12.77 -30.54
N ASP A 46 11.68 12.76 -30.77
CA ASP A 46 10.97 11.68 -31.45
C ASP A 46 9.84 12.27 -32.33
N GLU A 47 9.29 11.45 -33.22
CA GLU A 47 8.16 11.81 -34.08
C GLU A 47 6.84 11.33 -33.47
N VAL A 48 5.79 12.14 -33.59
CA VAL A 48 4.44 11.75 -33.18
C VAL A 48 3.92 10.65 -34.12
N GLN A 49 3.51 9.52 -33.53
CA GLN A 49 2.92 8.39 -34.24
C GLN A 49 1.58 8.01 -33.58
N GLN A 50 0.53 7.86 -34.38
CA GLN A 50 -0.84 7.54 -33.91
C GLN A 50 -1.35 8.53 -32.85
N GLY A 51 -0.96 9.79 -32.97
CA GLY A 51 -1.28 10.90 -32.09
C GLY A 51 -0.58 10.85 -30.74
N GLN A 52 0.44 10.00 -30.57
CA GLN A 52 1.24 9.86 -29.36
C GLN A 52 2.73 10.06 -29.66
N TRP A 53 3.48 10.55 -28.67
CA TRP A 53 4.93 10.69 -28.77
C TRP A 53 5.59 10.30 -27.45
N ARG A 54 6.84 9.83 -27.52
CA ARG A 54 7.65 9.43 -26.38
C ARG A 54 9.11 9.80 -26.62
N VAL A 55 9.67 10.65 -25.78
CA VAL A 55 11.09 11.04 -25.85
C VAL A 55 11.82 10.49 -24.65
N THR A 56 12.88 9.71 -24.89
CA THR A 56 13.72 9.15 -23.82
C THR A 56 14.93 10.07 -23.59
N LEU A 57 15.14 10.47 -22.34
CA LEU A 57 16.30 11.24 -21.90
C LEU A 57 17.25 10.34 -21.09
N PRO A 58 18.57 10.63 -21.11
CA PRO A 58 19.55 9.84 -20.39
C PRO A 58 19.37 9.97 -18.87
N ALA A 59 20.03 9.07 -18.13
CA ALA A 59 20.03 9.11 -16.68
C ALA A 59 20.70 10.39 -16.15
N MET A 60 20.07 11.03 -15.17
CA MET A 60 20.59 12.23 -14.51
C MET A 60 20.60 12.04 -12.98
N GLY A 61 21.62 12.60 -12.33
CA GLY A 61 21.76 12.56 -10.88
C GLY A 61 21.03 13.70 -10.16
N VAL A 62 21.19 13.77 -8.84
CA VAL A 62 20.71 14.89 -8.02
C VAL A 62 21.47 16.17 -8.40
N GLY A 63 20.80 17.32 -8.31
CA GLY A 63 21.36 18.64 -8.60
C GLY A 63 20.33 19.74 -8.36
N GLU A 64 20.66 20.98 -8.72
CA GLU A 64 19.72 22.11 -8.64
C GLU A 64 18.46 21.88 -9.48
N SER A 65 17.36 22.52 -9.10
CA SER A 65 16.15 22.47 -9.91
C SER A 65 16.39 23.06 -11.30
N CYS A 66 15.70 22.54 -12.29
CA CYS A 66 15.87 22.93 -13.68
C CYS A 66 14.52 23.06 -14.39
N GLU A 67 14.59 23.53 -15.64
CA GLU A 67 13.46 23.47 -16.55
C GLU A 67 13.46 22.14 -17.32
N LEU A 68 12.26 21.66 -17.63
CA LEU A 68 12.03 20.64 -18.65
C LEU A 68 11.21 21.28 -19.77
N ILE A 69 11.79 21.35 -20.96
CA ILE A 69 11.23 22.08 -22.09
C ILE A 69 10.83 21.08 -23.17
N VAL A 70 9.56 21.09 -23.55
CA VAL A 70 9.00 20.29 -24.64
C VAL A 70 8.67 21.23 -25.80
N GLN A 71 9.33 21.04 -26.93
CA GLN A 71 9.20 21.87 -28.12
C GLN A 71 8.71 21.05 -29.30
N ALA A 72 7.76 21.60 -30.04
CA ALA A 72 7.37 21.16 -31.37
C ALA A 72 7.32 22.41 -32.29
N ALA A 73 6.91 22.26 -33.56
CA ALA A 73 7.16 23.26 -34.60
C ALA A 73 6.82 24.70 -34.16
N ASP A 74 5.59 24.90 -33.69
CA ASP A 74 5.09 26.22 -33.25
C ASP A 74 4.65 26.22 -31.77
N SER A 75 5.08 25.23 -30.98
CA SER A 75 4.62 25.05 -29.60
C SER A 75 5.79 24.80 -28.64
N THR A 76 5.76 25.44 -27.49
CA THR A 76 6.71 25.20 -26.39
C THR A 76 5.95 25.08 -25.08
N ILE A 77 6.24 24.03 -24.32
CA ILE A 77 5.77 23.81 -22.96
C ILE A 77 7.02 23.81 -22.07
N THR A 78 7.08 24.70 -21.09
CA THR A 78 8.17 24.76 -20.11
C THR A 78 7.61 24.38 -18.74
N LEU A 79 8.19 23.35 -18.13
CA LEU A 79 7.96 22.99 -16.73
C LEU A 79 9.10 23.53 -15.88
N VAL A 80 8.78 24.10 -14.73
CA VAL A 80 9.76 24.71 -13.82
C VAL A 80 9.83 23.97 -12.48
N ASP A 81 10.91 24.20 -11.73
CA ASP A 81 11.20 23.50 -10.47
C ASP A 81 11.23 21.97 -10.62
N VAL A 82 11.77 21.46 -11.72
CA VAL A 82 11.96 20.03 -11.93
C VAL A 82 13.23 19.60 -11.18
N VAL A 83 13.10 18.63 -10.28
CA VAL A 83 14.23 18.08 -9.52
C VAL A 83 14.42 16.59 -9.81
N PHE A 84 15.62 16.09 -9.53
CA PHE A 84 15.96 14.67 -9.69
C PHE A 84 16.22 14.06 -8.31
N GLY A 85 15.51 12.98 -8.02
CA GLY A 85 15.44 12.37 -6.70
C GLY A 85 14.95 10.91 -6.75
N ASP A 86 14.55 10.34 -5.63
CA ASP A 86 13.96 9.00 -5.60
C ASP A 86 12.43 9.09 -5.58
N VAL A 87 11.77 8.41 -6.52
CA VAL A 87 10.32 8.47 -6.70
C VAL A 87 9.67 7.18 -6.21
N TRP A 88 8.70 7.26 -5.33
CA TRP A 88 7.99 6.13 -4.77
C TRP A 88 6.51 6.19 -5.09
N LEU A 89 5.92 5.03 -5.39
CA LEU A 89 4.47 4.88 -5.51
C LEU A 89 3.88 4.50 -4.15
N ALA A 90 2.86 5.24 -3.70
CA ALA A 90 2.11 4.94 -2.49
C ALA A 90 0.72 4.39 -2.85
N GLY A 91 0.63 3.06 -2.89
CA GLY A 91 -0.54 2.31 -3.36
C GLY A 91 -1.34 1.63 -2.25
N GLY A 92 -2.58 1.27 -2.56
CA GLY A 92 -3.45 0.49 -1.67
C GLY A 92 -4.80 1.15 -1.44
N GLN A 93 -5.35 0.99 -0.23
CA GLN A 93 -6.70 1.43 0.12
C GLN A 93 -6.72 2.51 1.21
N SER A 94 -7.77 2.53 2.05
CA SER A 94 -8.12 3.62 2.95
C SER A 94 -7.03 3.93 3.97
N ASN A 95 -6.29 2.93 4.44
CA ASN A 95 -5.19 3.13 5.38
C ASN A 95 -3.94 3.74 4.72
N MET A 96 -3.69 3.51 3.42
CA MET A 96 -2.71 4.27 2.65
C MET A 96 -3.24 5.67 2.31
N GLU A 97 -4.52 5.80 1.98
CA GLU A 97 -5.18 7.07 1.67
C GLU A 97 -5.27 8.01 2.88
N TRP A 98 -5.22 7.48 4.11
CA TRP A 98 -5.46 8.22 5.33
C TRP A 98 -4.64 9.51 5.40
N SER A 99 -5.34 10.64 5.50
CA SER A 99 -4.72 11.96 5.39
C SER A 99 -4.02 12.36 6.69
N LEU A 100 -2.91 13.09 6.56
CA LEU A 100 -2.09 13.54 7.70
C LEU A 100 -2.89 14.39 8.70
N ASN A 101 -3.84 15.20 8.23
CA ASN A 101 -4.72 16.01 9.08
C ASN A 101 -5.72 15.21 9.93
N LYS A 102 -5.89 13.91 9.66
CA LYS A 102 -6.74 12.98 10.43
C LYS A 102 -5.93 12.04 11.30
N SER A 103 -4.60 12.14 11.31
CA SER A 103 -3.75 11.28 12.13
C SER A 103 -3.68 11.75 13.58
N LYS A 104 -3.34 10.84 14.49
CA LYS A 104 -3.15 11.10 15.93
C LYS A 104 -2.28 12.33 16.21
N ASP A 105 -1.18 12.48 15.48
CA ASP A 105 -0.19 13.56 15.64
C ASP A 105 -0.36 14.70 14.61
N ALA A 106 -1.56 14.88 14.05
CA ALA A 106 -1.81 15.80 12.92
C ALA A 106 -1.23 17.20 13.11
N ASN A 107 -1.51 17.86 14.24
CA ASN A 107 -1.09 19.24 14.48
C ASN A 107 0.44 19.39 14.44
N SER A 108 1.17 18.57 15.19
CA SER A 108 2.63 18.68 15.28
C SER A 108 3.31 18.27 13.97
N ALA A 109 2.76 17.27 13.28
CA ALA A 109 3.26 16.84 11.98
C ALA A 109 3.08 17.90 10.90
N ILE A 110 1.91 18.55 10.83
CA ILE A 110 1.61 19.62 9.87
C ILE A 110 2.42 20.87 10.16
N GLU A 111 2.51 21.30 11.41
CA GLU A 111 3.36 22.45 11.80
C GLU A 111 4.82 22.24 11.39
N SER A 112 5.30 20.99 11.44
CA SER A 112 6.66 20.61 11.04
C SER A 112 6.81 20.27 9.56
N ALA A 113 5.72 20.27 8.77
CA ALA A 113 5.68 19.81 7.39
C ALA A 113 6.24 20.85 6.40
N ASN A 114 7.46 21.33 6.64
CA ASN A 114 8.21 22.19 5.73
C ASN A 114 9.39 21.42 5.12
N LEU A 115 9.08 20.26 4.52
CA LEU A 115 10.08 19.36 3.95
C LEU A 115 10.40 19.78 2.51
N ALA A 116 11.38 20.67 2.35
CA ALA A 116 11.75 21.24 1.05
C ALA A 116 12.17 20.20 -0.01
N LEU A 117 12.56 18.99 0.41
CA LEU A 117 12.91 17.87 -0.47
C LEU A 117 11.74 16.93 -0.79
N LEU A 118 10.58 17.10 -0.16
CA LEU A 118 9.39 16.30 -0.45
C LEU A 118 8.54 16.96 -1.53
N ARG A 119 8.15 16.16 -2.53
CA ARG A 119 7.13 16.49 -3.53
C ARG A 119 6.09 15.39 -3.56
N TYR A 120 4.82 15.76 -3.69
CA TYR A 120 3.73 14.81 -3.65
C TYR A 120 2.77 15.04 -4.82
N TYR A 121 2.41 13.97 -5.53
CA TYR A 121 1.42 13.96 -6.59
C TYR A 121 0.33 12.94 -6.25
N GLU A 122 -0.91 13.40 -6.17
CA GLU A 122 -2.06 12.50 -5.99
C GLU A 122 -2.64 12.13 -7.36
N VAL A 123 -2.70 10.84 -7.68
CA VAL A 123 -3.37 10.37 -8.89
C VAL A 123 -4.87 10.65 -8.75
N PRO A 124 -5.51 11.31 -9.73
CA PRO A 124 -6.94 11.55 -9.66
C PRO A 124 -7.73 10.25 -9.48
N ARG A 125 -8.65 10.25 -8.51
CA ARG A 125 -9.58 9.14 -8.28
C ARG A 125 -10.67 9.13 -9.35
N VAL A 126 -10.54 8.20 -10.30
CA VAL A 126 -11.46 8.04 -11.44
C VAL A 126 -12.03 6.62 -11.40
N ALA A 127 -13.30 6.47 -11.03
CA ALA A 127 -13.94 5.15 -10.98
C ALA A 127 -14.19 4.56 -12.37
N PHE A 128 -14.50 5.44 -13.33
CA PHE A 128 -14.83 5.09 -14.71
C PHE A 128 -14.52 6.27 -15.62
N GLU A 129 -13.92 6.02 -16.79
CA GLU A 129 -13.60 7.08 -17.76
C GLU A 129 -14.85 7.52 -18.52
N VAL A 130 -15.11 8.83 -18.51
CA VAL A 130 -16.14 9.46 -19.32
C VAL A 130 -15.47 10.41 -20.29
N GLU A 131 -15.79 10.30 -21.58
CA GLU A 131 -15.22 11.14 -22.62
C GLU A 131 -15.38 12.63 -22.29
N GLY A 132 -14.28 13.38 -22.42
CA GLY A 132 -14.26 14.83 -22.23
C GLY A 132 -14.07 15.31 -20.79
N ILE A 133 -14.12 14.43 -19.79
CA ILE A 133 -13.77 14.82 -18.41
C ILE A 133 -12.25 14.89 -18.28
N LYS A 134 -11.74 16.05 -17.85
CA LYS A 134 -10.33 16.26 -17.55
C LYS A 134 -10.14 16.38 -16.05
N PHE A 135 -9.39 15.44 -15.48
CA PHE A 135 -8.94 15.53 -14.11
C PHE A 135 -7.66 16.34 -14.04
N LYS A 136 -7.57 17.25 -13.08
CA LYS A 136 -6.38 18.07 -12.84
C LYS A 136 -5.74 17.57 -11.54
N SER A 137 -4.51 17.09 -11.65
CA SER A 137 -3.62 16.92 -10.51
C SER A 137 -2.32 17.69 -10.77
N LYS A 138 -1.59 17.98 -9.70
CA LYS A 138 -0.31 18.69 -9.73
C LYS A 138 0.59 18.15 -8.64
N TRP A 139 1.90 18.18 -8.91
CA TRP A 139 2.90 18.01 -7.88
C TRP A 139 2.82 19.19 -6.90
N LYS A 140 2.87 18.86 -5.61
CA LYS A 140 2.85 19.82 -4.50
C LYS A 140 4.19 19.75 -3.77
N THR A 141 4.76 20.90 -3.45
CA THR A 141 5.83 21.00 -2.44
C THR A 141 5.24 20.74 -1.05
N CYS A 142 5.98 20.11 -0.15
CA CYS A 142 5.51 19.91 1.22
C CYS A 142 5.60 21.21 2.04
N THR A 143 4.43 21.78 2.36
CA THR A 143 4.29 22.92 3.27
C THR A 143 3.18 22.65 4.30
N PRO A 144 3.17 23.35 5.46
CA PRO A 144 2.08 23.21 6.42
C PRO A 144 0.68 23.43 5.81
N ASP A 145 0.56 24.30 4.81
CA ASP A 145 -0.70 24.62 4.16
C ASP A 145 -1.31 23.45 3.35
N ASN A 146 -0.50 22.49 2.89
CA ASN A 146 -0.96 21.44 2.00
C ASN A 146 -0.65 20.01 2.47
N ALA A 147 0.30 19.84 3.40
CA ALA A 147 0.72 18.53 3.87
C ALA A 147 -0.38 17.75 4.59
N GLY A 148 -1.38 18.46 5.15
CA GLY A 148 -2.55 17.86 5.77
C GLY A 148 -3.34 16.92 4.85
N ASP A 149 -3.29 17.16 3.53
CA ASP A 149 -3.98 16.34 2.52
C ASP A 149 -3.14 15.14 2.03
N PHE A 150 -1.86 15.06 2.41
CA PHE A 150 -1.01 13.94 1.98
C PHE A 150 -1.39 12.67 2.73
N SER A 151 -1.17 11.51 2.11
CA SER A 151 -1.13 10.25 2.83
C SER A 151 -0.17 10.37 4.03
N ALA A 152 -0.69 10.13 5.23
CA ALA A 152 0.09 10.20 6.46
C ALA A 152 1.23 9.18 6.44
N VAL A 153 0.94 7.96 5.97
CA VAL A 153 1.94 6.88 5.83
C VAL A 153 3.06 7.32 4.89
N ALA A 154 2.72 7.84 3.71
CA ALA A 154 3.71 8.26 2.73
C ALA A 154 4.50 9.51 3.18
N TYR A 155 3.87 10.42 3.93
CA TYR A 155 4.54 11.57 4.53
C TYR A 155 5.65 11.15 5.50
N TYR A 156 5.32 10.28 6.47
CA TYR A 156 6.30 9.81 7.45
C TYR A 156 7.40 8.96 6.81
N PHE A 157 7.04 8.12 5.83
CA PHE A 157 7.99 7.40 5.00
C PHE A 157 9.00 8.34 4.33
N ALA A 158 8.50 9.35 3.61
CA ALA A 158 9.36 10.27 2.87
C ALA A 158 10.19 11.17 3.79
N ARG A 159 9.63 11.60 4.92
CA ARG A 159 10.34 12.39 5.95
C ARG A 159 11.61 11.66 6.41
N ASP A 160 11.50 10.37 6.70
CA ASP A 160 12.62 9.58 7.23
C ASP A 160 13.65 9.25 6.15
N LEU A 161 13.20 8.99 4.92
CA LEU A 161 14.11 8.87 3.78
C LEU A 161 14.87 10.17 3.53
N ILE A 162 14.21 11.33 3.59
CA ILE A 162 14.88 12.63 3.43
C ILE A 162 15.90 12.85 4.54
N ALA A 163 15.57 12.50 5.79
CA ALA A 163 16.48 12.64 6.93
C ALA A 163 17.77 11.80 6.76
N SER A 164 17.66 10.62 6.14
CA SER A 164 18.80 9.72 5.93
C SER A 164 19.57 10.00 4.63
N GLU A 165 18.86 10.15 3.52
CA GLU A 165 19.45 10.20 2.17
C GLU A 165 19.72 11.62 1.68
N GLN A 166 19.08 12.64 2.28
CA GLN A 166 19.26 14.06 1.96
C GLN A 166 19.07 14.39 0.47
N VAL A 167 18.15 13.69 -0.20
CA VAL A 167 17.83 13.85 -1.63
C VAL A 167 16.35 14.16 -1.80
N PRO A 168 15.92 14.75 -2.94
CA PRO A 168 14.50 14.91 -3.21
C PRO A 168 13.77 13.56 -3.20
N ILE A 169 12.62 13.51 -2.55
CA ILE A 169 11.72 12.35 -2.54
C ILE A 169 10.40 12.76 -3.20
N GLY A 170 10.04 12.07 -4.28
CA GLY A 170 8.75 12.20 -4.95
C GLY A 170 7.82 11.08 -4.51
N ILE A 171 6.62 11.42 -4.07
CA ILE A 171 5.56 10.44 -3.81
C ILE A 171 4.47 10.57 -4.87
N ILE A 172 4.12 9.46 -5.51
CA ILE A 172 2.92 9.32 -6.33
C ILE A 172 1.89 8.54 -5.51
N GLY A 173 0.92 9.25 -4.93
CA GLY A 173 -0.22 8.64 -4.25
C GLY A 173 -1.20 8.04 -5.26
N CYS A 174 -1.39 6.72 -5.24
CA CYS A 174 -2.30 5.99 -6.12
C CYS A 174 -3.10 4.98 -5.30
N ASN A 175 -4.05 5.50 -4.52
CA ASN A 175 -4.80 4.74 -3.52
C ASN A 175 -6.29 5.10 -3.52
N TRP A 176 -7.13 4.14 -3.14
CA TRP A 176 -8.57 4.37 -2.97
C TRP A 176 -9.17 3.41 -1.94
N GLY A 177 -9.75 3.97 -0.88
CA GLY A 177 -10.44 3.26 0.18
C GLY A 177 -11.53 2.30 -0.29
N GLY A 178 -11.60 1.15 0.40
CA GLY A 178 -12.64 0.14 0.19
C GLY A 178 -12.42 -0.77 -1.01
N THR A 179 -11.22 -0.79 -1.59
CA THR A 179 -10.92 -1.60 -2.79
C THR A 179 -10.14 -2.87 -2.46
N SER A 180 -10.57 -3.98 -3.08
CA SER A 180 -9.83 -5.24 -3.11
C SER A 180 -8.57 -5.10 -3.96
N ALA A 181 -7.54 -5.89 -3.69
CA ALA A 181 -6.35 -6.00 -4.55
C ALA A 181 -6.72 -6.30 -6.01
N SER A 182 -7.82 -7.03 -6.26
CA SER A 182 -8.33 -7.33 -7.61
C SER A 182 -8.69 -6.09 -8.42
N CYS A 183 -9.01 -4.95 -7.78
CA CYS A 183 -9.26 -3.68 -8.47
C CYS A 183 -8.01 -3.12 -9.17
N TRP A 184 -6.82 -3.61 -8.77
CA TRP A 184 -5.51 -3.05 -9.10
C TRP A 184 -4.63 -3.99 -9.94
N VAL A 185 -5.19 -5.07 -10.48
CA VAL A 185 -4.53 -6.02 -11.37
C VAL A 185 -5.09 -5.86 -12.78
N GLU A 186 -4.28 -6.08 -13.82
CA GLU A 186 -4.74 -6.11 -15.21
C GLU A 186 -5.86 -7.15 -15.42
N GLU A 187 -6.90 -6.79 -16.19
CA GLU A 187 -8.05 -7.68 -16.41
C GLU A 187 -7.67 -8.98 -17.09
N GLU A 188 -6.82 -8.92 -18.12
CA GLU A 188 -6.34 -10.11 -18.81
C GLU A 188 -5.55 -11.04 -17.89
N VAL A 189 -4.85 -10.50 -16.90
CA VAL A 189 -4.11 -11.28 -15.89
C VAL A 189 -5.09 -12.03 -14.99
N LEU A 190 -6.10 -11.35 -14.45
CA LEU A 190 -7.12 -11.99 -13.61
C LEU A 190 -7.93 -13.04 -14.40
N GLN A 191 -8.31 -12.75 -15.64
CA GLN A 191 -9.09 -13.66 -16.47
C GLN A 191 -8.31 -14.92 -16.88
N ALA A 192 -6.99 -14.80 -17.10
CA ALA A 192 -6.14 -15.92 -17.48
C ALA A 192 -5.80 -16.84 -16.30
N ASP A 193 -5.90 -16.34 -15.07
CA ASP A 193 -5.60 -17.11 -13.86
C ASP A 193 -6.80 -18.00 -13.44
N PRO A 194 -6.62 -19.33 -13.34
CA PRO A 194 -7.72 -20.25 -13.01
C PRO A 194 -8.37 -19.98 -11.65
N GLU A 195 -7.61 -19.50 -10.66
CA GLU A 195 -8.11 -19.20 -9.32
C GLU A 195 -8.70 -17.80 -9.26
N LEU A 196 -8.04 -16.80 -9.84
CA LEU A 196 -8.44 -15.40 -9.74
C LEU A 196 -9.51 -14.98 -10.77
N SER A 197 -9.78 -15.79 -11.81
CA SER A 197 -10.85 -15.52 -12.78
C SER A 197 -12.25 -15.38 -12.15
N ILE A 198 -12.42 -15.85 -10.91
CA ILE A 198 -13.65 -15.69 -10.15
C ILE A 198 -14.01 -14.22 -9.91
N TYR A 199 -13.04 -13.33 -9.72
CA TYR A 199 -13.28 -11.90 -9.46
C TYR A 199 -14.02 -11.23 -10.63
N PRO A 200 -13.49 -11.21 -11.87
CA PRO A 200 -14.22 -10.62 -13.00
C PRO A 200 -15.49 -11.41 -13.36
N LYS A 201 -15.52 -12.73 -13.14
CA LYS A 201 -16.70 -13.56 -13.43
C LYS A 201 -17.89 -13.20 -12.53
N GLU A 202 -17.70 -13.17 -11.22
CA GLU A 202 -18.77 -12.83 -10.28
C GLU A 202 -19.25 -11.40 -10.47
N PHE A 203 -18.34 -10.45 -10.73
CA PHE A 203 -18.75 -9.09 -11.06
C PHE A 203 -19.62 -9.07 -12.33
N SER A 204 -19.23 -9.81 -13.37
CA SER A 204 -20.00 -9.90 -14.61
C SER A 204 -21.38 -10.52 -14.39
N GLU A 205 -21.47 -11.57 -13.57
CA GLU A 205 -22.73 -12.20 -13.15
C GLU A 205 -23.60 -11.22 -12.34
N GLN A 206 -23.01 -10.48 -11.40
CA GLN A 206 -23.71 -9.45 -10.61
C GLN A 206 -24.26 -8.33 -11.50
N MET A 207 -23.55 -7.96 -12.56
CA MET A 207 -23.97 -6.92 -13.51
C MET A 207 -24.96 -7.44 -14.57
N GLN A 208 -25.23 -8.74 -14.63
CA GLN A 208 -26.17 -9.30 -15.59
C GLN A 208 -27.59 -8.80 -15.31
N GLY A 209 -28.20 -8.15 -16.30
CA GLY A 209 -29.54 -7.57 -16.13
C GLY A 209 -29.57 -6.25 -15.35
N PHE A 210 -28.41 -5.62 -15.12
CA PHE A 210 -28.30 -4.32 -14.45
C PHE A 210 -29.18 -3.25 -15.13
N ASP A 211 -30.00 -2.56 -14.33
CA ASP A 211 -30.87 -1.47 -14.77
C ASP A 211 -30.49 -0.13 -14.12
N TRP A 212 -30.28 0.89 -14.94
CA TRP A 212 -29.87 2.22 -14.47
C TRP A 212 -30.99 2.97 -13.73
N GLN A 213 -32.26 2.65 -13.95
CA GLN A 213 -33.37 3.30 -13.24
C GLN A 213 -33.50 2.72 -11.82
N GLU A 214 -33.43 1.40 -11.69
CA GLU A 214 -33.38 0.72 -10.40
C GLU A 214 -32.16 1.16 -9.60
N PHE A 215 -30.97 1.18 -10.23
CA PHE A 215 -29.76 1.65 -9.57
C PHE A 215 -29.89 3.08 -9.04
N LYS A 216 -30.52 4.01 -9.79
CA LYS A 216 -30.75 5.37 -9.32
C LYS A 216 -31.60 5.42 -8.05
N LEU A 217 -32.59 4.54 -7.91
CA LEU A 217 -33.44 4.45 -6.73
C LEU A 217 -32.66 3.90 -5.53
N VAL A 218 -31.94 2.79 -5.71
CA VAL A 218 -31.12 2.16 -4.66
C VAL A 218 -30.00 3.09 -4.22
N ASN A 219 -29.29 3.72 -5.16
CA ASN A 219 -28.22 4.67 -4.87
C ASN A 219 -28.73 5.92 -4.16
N LYS A 220 -29.95 6.39 -4.48
CA LYS A 220 -30.57 7.48 -3.71
C LYS A 220 -30.83 7.06 -2.27
N ALA A 221 -31.43 5.90 -2.04
CA ALA A 221 -31.69 5.39 -0.69
C ALA A 221 -30.40 5.19 0.12
N TYR A 222 -29.35 4.69 -0.54
CA TYR A 222 -28.02 4.59 0.04
C TYR A 222 -27.47 5.95 0.47
N ASN A 223 -27.49 6.95 -0.43
CA ASN A 223 -27.00 8.29 -0.12
C ASN A 223 -27.81 8.96 1.00
N ASP A 224 -29.12 8.73 1.05
CA ASP A 224 -29.98 9.23 2.13
C ASP A 224 -29.58 8.59 3.49
N ALA A 225 -29.25 7.29 3.50
CA ALA A 225 -28.76 6.59 4.69
C ALA A 225 -27.38 7.10 5.14
N VAL A 226 -26.44 7.30 4.20
CA VAL A 226 -25.11 7.86 4.50
C VAL A 226 -25.24 9.27 5.07
N ASN A 227 -26.06 10.12 4.44
CA ASN A 227 -26.31 11.47 4.93
C ASN A 227 -26.94 11.47 6.33
N GLN A 228 -27.83 10.52 6.63
CA GLN A 228 -28.41 10.38 7.96
C GLN A 228 -27.35 9.96 8.98
N HIS A 229 -26.53 8.96 8.66
CA HIS A 229 -25.45 8.50 9.52
C HIS A 229 -24.46 9.64 9.83
N ASN A 230 -24.03 10.40 8.82
CA ASN A 230 -23.12 11.52 9.00
C ASN A 230 -23.72 12.62 9.88
N ARG A 231 -25.01 12.95 9.71
CA ARG A 231 -25.70 13.90 10.60
C ARG A 231 -25.76 13.41 12.05
N ASN A 232 -25.98 12.12 12.28
CA ASN A 232 -25.97 11.54 13.62
C ASN A 232 -24.56 11.64 14.25
N PHE A 233 -23.52 11.34 13.47
CA PHE A 233 -22.12 11.48 13.90
C PHE A 233 -21.78 12.94 14.27
N GLU A 234 -22.14 13.91 13.41
CA GLU A 234 -21.95 15.34 13.66
C GLU A 234 -22.74 15.84 14.88
N ALA A 235 -23.87 15.20 15.20
CA ALA A 235 -24.65 15.45 16.41
C ALA A 235 -24.05 14.80 17.67
N GLY A 236 -22.95 14.05 17.55
CA GLY A 236 -22.24 13.42 18.66
C GLY A 236 -22.77 12.04 19.06
N HIS A 237 -23.61 11.40 18.23
CA HIS A 237 -24.05 10.03 18.49
C HIS A 237 -22.86 9.07 18.39
N THR A 238 -22.85 8.05 19.25
CA THR A 238 -21.81 7.02 19.27
C THR A 238 -22.40 5.63 19.51
N GLY A 239 -21.63 4.57 19.22
CA GLY A 239 -22.08 3.19 19.44
C GLY A 239 -23.41 2.88 18.74
N ASP A 240 -24.34 2.27 19.48
CA ASP A 240 -25.65 1.86 18.97
C ASP A 240 -26.51 3.05 18.49
N GLU A 241 -26.32 4.24 19.04
CA GLU A 241 -27.07 5.45 18.62
C GLU A 241 -26.64 5.96 17.24
N LEU A 242 -25.38 5.71 16.88
CA LEU A 242 -24.83 6.02 15.56
C LEU A 242 -25.18 4.91 14.56
N GLY A 243 -25.20 3.66 15.03
CA GLY A 243 -25.42 2.47 14.22
C GLY A 243 -24.25 2.18 13.27
N LEU A 244 -24.39 1.14 12.44
CA LEU A 244 -23.38 0.79 11.45
C LEU A 244 -23.36 1.80 10.31
N TYR A 245 -22.16 2.15 9.86
CA TYR A 245 -22.01 2.98 8.68
C TYR A 245 -22.56 2.24 7.44
N PRO A 246 -23.39 2.88 6.58
CA PRO A 246 -23.92 2.25 5.38
C PRO A 246 -22.80 1.95 4.38
N TRP A 247 -22.26 0.74 4.45
CA TRP A 247 -21.21 0.23 3.58
C TRP A 247 -21.43 -1.27 3.30
N PRO A 248 -21.16 -1.76 2.09
CA PRO A 248 -20.62 -1.05 0.91
C PRO A 248 -21.68 -0.26 0.13
N PRO A 249 -21.27 0.67 -0.76
CA PRO A 249 -22.19 1.33 -1.69
C PRO A 249 -22.77 0.33 -2.71
N PRO A 250 -23.96 0.61 -3.27
CA PRO A 250 -24.54 -0.21 -4.34
C PRO A 250 -23.59 -0.32 -5.53
N MET A 251 -23.45 -1.54 -6.05
CA MET A 251 -22.58 -1.81 -7.20
C MET A 251 -23.22 -1.39 -8.52
N SER A 252 -22.38 -0.98 -9.46
CA SER A 252 -22.74 -0.70 -10.85
C SER A 252 -21.58 -1.03 -11.78
N PRO A 253 -21.79 -1.08 -13.11
CA PRO A 253 -20.71 -1.24 -14.08
C PRO A 253 -19.62 -0.16 -13.97
N GLN A 254 -19.90 0.97 -13.31
CA GLN A 254 -19.00 2.11 -13.13
C GLN A 254 -18.46 2.23 -11.70
N SER A 255 -18.61 1.18 -10.87
CA SER A 255 -18.13 1.19 -9.49
C SER A 255 -16.60 1.21 -9.42
N PHE A 256 -16.04 1.98 -8.48
CA PHE A 256 -14.60 1.97 -8.18
C PHE A 256 -14.14 0.65 -7.51
N MET A 257 -15.08 -0.19 -7.06
CA MET A 257 -14.81 -1.52 -6.51
C MET A 257 -14.84 -2.63 -7.57
N ARG A 258 -14.96 -2.27 -8.86
CA ARG A 258 -14.92 -3.23 -9.96
C ARG A 258 -13.52 -3.85 -10.08
N PRO A 259 -13.38 -5.18 -10.20
CA PRO A 259 -12.11 -5.82 -10.54
C PRO A 259 -11.46 -5.17 -11.76
N SER A 260 -10.15 -4.94 -11.69
CA SER A 260 -9.33 -4.24 -12.70
C SER A 260 -9.71 -2.78 -12.99
N GLY A 261 -10.79 -2.24 -12.43
CA GLY A 261 -11.26 -0.90 -12.76
C GLY A 261 -10.23 0.18 -12.45
N LEU A 262 -9.65 0.16 -11.24
CA LEU A 262 -8.65 1.16 -10.83
C LEU A 262 -7.27 0.92 -11.43
N TYR A 263 -6.96 -0.32 -11.80
CA TYR A 263 -5.82 -0.60 -12.68
C TYR A 263 -5.93 0.22 -13.98
N GLU A 264 -7.09 0.15 -14.65
CA GLU A 264 -7.29 0.81 -15.94
C GLU A 264 -7.30 2.35 -15.86
N THR A 265 -8.01 2.88 -14.87
CA THR A 265 -8.35 4.31 -14.77
C THR A 265 -7.35 5.12 -13.97
N MET A 266 -6.62 4.51 -13.04
CA MET A 266 -5.65 5.18 -12.18
C MET A 266 -4.23 4.67 -12.41
N LEU A 267 -3.98 3.38 -12.12
CA LEU A 267 -2.62 2.85 -12.05
C LEU A 267 -1.91 2.84 -13.41
N ARG A 268 -2.62 2.47 -14.48
CA ARG A 268 -2.10 2.48 -15.85
C ARG A 268 -1.63 3.87 -16.30
N LYS A 269 -2.12 4.94 -15.66
CA LYS A 269 -1.71 6.32 -15.94
C LYS A 269 -0.31 6.65 -15.42
N VAL A 270 0.28 5.80 -14.58
CA VAL A 270 1.59 6.06 -13.95
C VAL A 270 2.70 5.06 -14.32
N PHE A 271 2.42 3.91 -14.95
CA PHE A 271 3.46 2.89 -15.26
C PHE A 271 4.62 3.38 -16.13
N SER A 272 4.43 4.44 -16.93
CA SER A 272 5.52 5.01 -17.74
C SER A 272 6.43 5.96 -16.94
N PHE A 273 6.04 6.33 -15.73
CA PHE A 273 6.88 7.12 -14.83
C PHE A 273 7.83 6.19 -14.09
N VAL A 274 9.13 6.43 -14.26
CA VAL A 274 10.15 5.61 -13.63
C VAL A 274 10.14 5.85 -12.12
N ILE A 275 10.12 4.76 -11.36
CA ILE A 275 10.10 4.79 -9.88
C ILE A 275 11.27 4.00 -9.29
N LYS A 276 11.57 4.29 -8.02
CA LYS A 276 12.52 3.60 -7.16
C LYS A 276 11.93 2.33 -6.57
N GLY A 277 10.64 2.36 -6.21
CA GLY A 277 9.94 1.28 -5.53
C GLY A 277 8.50 1.65 -5.16
N VAL A 278 7.82 0.70 -4.53
CA VAL A 278 6.42 0.80 -4.11
C VAL A 278 6.33 0.67 -2.59
N ILE A 279 5.50 1.52 -1.97
CA ILE A 279 4.94 1.27 -0.63
C ILE A 279 3.44 0.96 -0.77
N TYR A 280 2.99 -0.15 -0.18
CA TYR A 280 1.65 -0.67 -0.39
C TYR A 280 0.95 -1.02 0.93
N TYR A 281 -0.29 -0.56 1.12
CA TYR A 281 -1.08 -0.88 2.32
C TYR A 281 -2.52 -1.19 1.93
N GLN A 282 -2.82 -2.48 1.90
CA GLN A 282 -4.11 -3.06 1.51
C GLN A 282 -4.26 -4.46 2.11
N GLY A 283 -5.52 -4.91 2.22
CA GLY A 283 -5.90 -6.29 2.51
C GLY A 283 -7.26 -6.38 3.18
N GLU A 284 -7.73 -5.29 3.79
CA GLU A 284 -8.94 -5.25 4.60
C GLU A 284 -10.18 -5.61 3.77
N SER A 285 -10.24 -5.16 2.51
CA SER A 285 -11.34 -5.45 1.59
C SER A 285 -11.30 -6.88 1.02
N ASP A 286 -10.24 -7.65 1.25
CA ASP A 286 -10.09 -9.04 0.82
C ASP A 286 -10.30 -10.05 1.97
N ALA A 287 -10.56 -9.59 3.19
CA ALA A 287 -10.85 -10.44 4.36
C ALA A 287 -12.10 -11.34 4.22
N HIS A 288 -12.90 -11.15 3.16
CA HIS A 288 -14.03 -12.02 2.80
C HIS A 288 -13.61 -13.26 1.98
N ARG A 289 -12.37 -13.30 1.46
CA ARG A 289 -11.73 -14.42 0.72
C ARG A 289 -10.25 -14.57 1.11
N PRO A 290 -9.94 -14.72 2.40
CA PRO A 290 -8.55 -14.64 2.84
C PRO A 290 -7.64 -15.73 2.26
N GLU A 291 -8.19 -16.89 1.92
CA GLU A 291 -7.51 -18.04 1.33
C GLU A 291 -6.98 -17.75 -0.07
N MET A 292 -7.64 -16.86 -0.82
CA MET A 292 -7.21 -16.45 -2.16
C MET A 292 -6.22 -15.28 -2.12
N TYR A 293 -6.14 -14.57 -1.00
CA TYR A 293 -5.42 -13.31 -0.92
C TYR A 293 -3.92 -13.46 -1.15
N SER A 294 -3.30 -14.56 -0.70
CA SER A 294 -1.88 -14.81 -0.93
C SER A 294 -1.56 -14.86 -2.43
N HIS A 295 -2.34 -15.63 -3.20
CA HIS A 295 -2.16 -15.75 -4.63
C HIS A 295 -2.48 -14.43 -5.36
N LEU A 296 -3.56 -13.75 -4.97
CA LEU A 296 -3.92 -12.45 -5.53
C LEU A 296 -2.83 -11.40 -5.32
N MET A 297 -2.25 -11.33 -4.11
CA MET A 297 -1.18 -10.39 -3.78
C MET A 297 0.11 -10.71 -4.56
N GLU A 298 0.45 -11.99 -4.71
CA GLU A 298 1.57 -12.44 -5.54
C GLU A 298 1.40 -12.00 -7.00
N VAL A 299 0.23 -12.27 -7.58
CA VAL A 299 -0.11 -11.87 -8.95
C VAL A 299 -0.09 -10.34 -9.12
N LEU A 300 -0.58 -9.59 -8.13
CA LEU A 300 -0.54 -8.13 -8.17
C LEU A 300 0.89 -7.60 -8.23
N ILE A 301 1.78 -8.09 -7.37
CA ILE A 301 3.18 -7.63 -7.32
C ILE A 301 3.89 -7.97 -8.64
N LEU A 302 3.71 -9.18 -9.15
CA LEU A 302 4.31 -9.61 -10.42
C LEU A 302 3.76 -8.85 -11.62
N ASP A 303 2.45 -8.57 -11.65
CA ASP A 303 1.83 -7.75 -12.68
C ASP A 303 2.41 -6.33 -12.68
N TRP A 304 2.49 -5.69 -11.52
CA TRP A 304 3.06 -4.34 -11.42
C TRP A 304 4.52 -4.29 -11.87
N ARG A 305 5.35 -5.25 -11.45
CA ARG A 305 6.74 -5.41 -11.92
C ARG A 305 6.83 -5.52 -13.44
N ARG A 306 5.96 -6.36 -14.03
CA ARG A 306 5.87 -6.52 -15.49
C ARG A 306 5.50 -5.20 -16.19
N GLN A 307 4.53 -4.45 -15.65
CA GLN A 307 4.08 -3.19 -16.23
C GLN A 307 5.15 -2.09 -16.18
N TRP A 308 5.88 -1.99 -15.06
CA TRP A 308 7.05 -1.11 -14.95
C TRP A 308 8.29 -1.61 -15.71
N LYS A 309 8.27 -2.86 -16.19
CA LYS A 309 9.41 -3.55 -16.82
C LYS A 309 10.63 -3.58 -15.91
N ASP A 310 10.39 -3.82 -14.62
CA ASP A 310 11.40 -3.91 -13.58
C ASP A 310 11.03 -5.12 -12.70
N GLU A 311 11.51 -6.31 -13.08
CA GLU A 311 11.25 -7.59 -12.37
C GLU A 311 11.75 -7.57 -10.92
N GLU A 312 12.70 -6.69 -10.63
CA GLU A 312 13.34 -6.54 -9.33
C GLU A 312 12.83 -5.30 -8.58
N LEU A 313 11.76 -4.64 -9.07
CA LEU A 313 11.20 -3.44 -8.46
C LEU A 313 10.90 -3.70 -6.97
N PRO A 314 11.51 -2.92 -6.05
CA PRO A 314 11.26 -3.05 -4.62
C PRO A 314 9.78 -2.85 -4.29
N PHE A 315 9.21 -3.79 -3.55
CA PHE A 315 7.81 -3.76 -3.14
C PHE A 315 7.70 -3.91 -1.63
N LEU A 316 7.51 -2.80 -0.93
CA LEU A 316 7.42 -2.76 0.52
C LEU A 316 5.95 -2.64 0.91
N PHE A 317 5.46 -3.50 1.78
CA PHE A 317 4.06 -3.53 2.13
C PHE A 317 3.83 -3.69 3.63
N VAL A 318 2.57 -3.58 4.02
CA VAL A 318 2.16 -3.47 5.41
C VAL A 318 1.32 -4.69 5.80
N GLN A 319 1.70 -5.39 6.87
CA GLN A 319 0.85 -6.41 7.45
C GLN A 319 -0.35 -5.76 8.15
N LEU A 320 -1.54 -6.32 7.99
CA LEU A 320 -2.73 -5.76 8.65
C LEU A 320 -2.58 -5.77 10.19
N PRO A 321 -2.98 -4.68 10.87
CA PRO A 321 -2.94 -4.59 12.31
C PRO A 321 -4.05 -5.42 12.98
N ILE A 322 -4.23 -5.34 14.29
CA ILE A 322 -5.41 -5.91 14.97
C ILE A 322 -6.69 -5.16 14.62
N TYR A 323 -7.76 -5.92 14.39
CA TYR A 323 -9.12 -5.44 14.13
C TYR A 323 -10.11 -6.57 14.38
N ALA A 324 -11.21 -6.32 15.09
CA ALA A 324 -12.27 -7.31 15.30
C ALA A 324 -13.15 -7.40 14.04
N CYS A 325 -12.62 -8.02 12.99
CA CYS A 325 -13.36 -8.25 11.74
C CYS A 325 -14.72 -8.88 12.04
N ASN A 326 -15.78 -8.37 11.40
CA ASN A 326 -17.17 -8.81 11.62
C ASN A 326 -17.63 -8.80 13.09
N ASN A 327 -17.06 -7.91 13.93
CA ASN A 327 -17.28 -7.88 15.39
C ASN A 327 -16.90 -9.20 16.09
N ASN A 328 -15.97 -9.96 15.52
CA ASN A 328 -15.49 -11.23 16.06
C ASN A 328 -14.00 -11.11 16.48
N PRO A 329 -13.69 -10.73 17.73
CA PRO A 329 -12.30 -10.54 18.14
C PRO A 329 -11.48 -11.84 18.15
N THR A 330 -12.11 -13.00 18.29
CA THR A 330 -11.45 -14.33 18.27
C THR A 330 -11.54 -15.02 16.90
N GLY A 331 -11.96 -14.30 15.85
CA GLY A 331 -12.03 -14.83 14.50
C GLY A 331 -10.64 -15.15 13.92
N GLU A 332 -10.64 -15.96 12.86
CA GLU A 332 -9.41 -16.40 12.19
C GLU A 332 -9.30 -15.88 10.74
N GLU A 333 -10.29 -15.15 10.24
CA GLU A 333 -10.28 -14.57 8.89
C GLU A 333 -9.19 -13.51 8.70
N TRP A 334 -8.94 -12.70 9.73
CA TRP A 334 -7.94 -11.63 9.67
C TRP A 334 -6.49 -12.12 9.82
N PRO A 335 -6.15 -13.08 10.72
CA PRO A 335 -4.81 -13.66 10.72
C PRO A 335 -4.50 -14.43 9.43
N LEU A 336 -5.48 -14.99 8.71
CA LEU A 336 -5.25 -15.54 7.38
C LEU A 336 -4.78 -14.48 6.36
N ILE A 337 -5.32 -13.25 6.40
CA ILE A 337 -4.78 -12.14 5.59
C ILE A 337 -3.35 -11.81 6.01
N ARG A 338 -3.06 -11.76 7.31
CA ARG A 338 -1.69 -11.50 7.80
C ARG A 338 -0.69 -12.57 7.38
N GLU A 339 -1.12 -13.83 7.38
CA GLU A 339 -0.34 -14.96 6.88
C GLU A 339 -0.12 -14.85 5.37
N ALA A 340 -1.16 -14.53 4.59
CA ALA A 340 -1.03 -14.32 3.16
C ALA A 340 -0.02 -13.21 2.81
N GLN A 341 0.02 -12.13 3.60
CA GLN A 341 1.02 -11.06 3.48
C GLN A 341 2.44 -11.56 3.83
N GLN A 342 2.60 -12.38 4.87
CA GLN A 342 3.87 -13.03 5.19
C GLN A 342 4.32 -13.97 4.05
N GLN A 343 3.41 -14.78 3.50
CA GLN A 343 3.71 -15.68 2.39
C GLN A 343 4.18 -14.92 1.14
N ALA A 344 3.58 -13.76 0.83
CA ALA A 344 4.04 -12.90 -0.25
C ALA A 344 5.47 -12.38 0.01
N ALA A 345 5.81 -12.03 1.26
CA ALA A 345 7.15 -11.59 1.63
C ALA A 345 8.19 -12.72 1.51
N ASP A 346 7.80 -13.95 1.83
CA ASP A 346 8.70 -15.10 1.81
C ASP A 346 8.95 -15.63 0.38
N ARG A 347 7.93 -15.58 -0.49
CA ARG A 347 8.00 -16.13 -1.85
C ARG A 347 8.64 -15.19 -2.87
N LEU A 348 8.51 -13.88 -2.68
CA LEU A 348 8.92 -12.88 -3.67
C LEU A 348 10.20 -12.15 -3.27
N SER A 349 11.19 -12.14 -4.17
CA SER A 349 12.40 -11.33 -4.03
C SER A 349 12.09 -9.84 -3.95
N ASN A 350 13.00 -9.05 -3.37
CA ASN A 350 12.92 -7.59 -3.24
C ASN A 350 11.59 -7.09 -2.65
N THR A 351 11.05 -7.85 -1.72
CA THR A 351 9.91 -7.45 -0.90
C THR A 351 10.33 -7.17 0.54
N GLY A 352 9.48 -6.46 1.27
CA GLY A 352 9.63 -6.26 2.70
C GLY A 352 8.30 -5.93 3.34
N MET A 353 8.05 -6.49 4.52
CA MET A 353 6.78 -6.33 5.22
C MET A 353 6.95 -5.60 6.55
N ALA A 354 6.20 -4.52 6.74
CA ALA A 354 6.08 -3.83 8.02
C ALA A 354 4.98 -4.51 8.84
N VAL A 355 5.37 -5.20 9.91
CA VAL A 355 4.43 -5.85 10.86
C VAL A 355 3.74 -4.79 11.71
N LEU A 356 2.41 -4.84 11.87
CA LEU A 356 1.61 -3.83 12.60
C LEU A 356 0.69 -4.38 13.70
N LEU A 357 0.95 -5.58 14.24
CA LEU A 357 0.10 -6.14 15.31
C LEU A 357 -0.11 -5.18 16.50
N ASP A 358 0.83 -4.27 16.76
CA ASP A 358 0.80 -3.29 17.84
C ASP A 358 0.24 -1.91 17.47
N CYS A 359 -0.19 -1.71 16.22
CA CYS A 359 -0.71 -0.43 15.73
C CYS A 359 -2.21 -0.48 15.40
N GLY A 360 -2.92 -1.53 15.85
CA GLY A 360 -4.35 -1.74 15.59
C GLY A 360 -5.26 -1.34 16.74
N GLU A 361 -6.55 -1.27 16.43
CA GLU A 361 -7.62 -0.99 17.39
C GLU A 361 -8.76 -2.00 17.16
N PRO A 362 -9.25 -2.72 18.18
CA PRO A 362 -10.28 -3.73 18.00
C PRO A 362 -11.55 -3.22 17.30
N ALA A 363 -11.96 -1.98 17.63
CA ALA A 363 -13.22 -1.40 17.17
C ALA A 363 -13.08 -0.50 15.93
N ASP A 364 -11.85 -0.23 15.45
CA ASP A 364 -11.62 0.65 14.32
C ASP A 364 -10.68 0.01 13.30
N ILE A 365 -11.20 -0.18 12.09
CA ILE A 365 -10.45 -0.71 10.95
C ILE A 365 -9.45 0.32 10.40
N HIS A 366 -9.56 1.59 10.81
CA HIS A 366 -8.69 2.70 10.44
C HIS A 366 -7.96 3.33 11.64
N PRO A 367 -7.06 2.61 12.34
CA PRO A 367 -6.30 3.16 13.46
C PRO A 367 -5.60 4.47 13.08
N ILE A 368 -5.78 5.53 13.87
CA ILE A 368 -5.36 6.88 13.47
C ILE A 368 -3.84 7.13 13.63
N ASP A 369 -3.13 6.23 14.31
CA ASP A 369 -1.68 6.32 14.52
C ASP A 369 -0.91 5.78 13.29
N LYS A 370 -0.78 6.64 12.26
CA LYS A 370 -0.12 6.29 10.99
C LYS A 370 1.39 6.46 11.00
N LYS A 371 1.95 7.06 12.05
CA LYS A 371 3.38 7.37 12.14
C LYS A 371 4.25 6.12 12.17
N PRO A 372 4.02 5.12 13.04
CA PRO A 372 4.81 3.90 13.04
C PRO A 372 4.78 3.16 11.70
N VAL A 373 3.68 3.23 10.96
CA VAL A 373 3.54 2.58 9.66
C VAL A 373 4.54 3.15 8.64
N GLY A 374 4.55 4.48 8.48
CA GLY A 374 5.48 5.14 7.57
C GLY A 374 6.94 4.98 7.99
N GLU A 375 7.23 5.07 9.30
CA GLU A 375 8.58 4.88 9.84
C GLU A 375 9.10 3.45 9.60
N ARG A 376 8.27 2.42 9.79
CA ARG A 376 8.65 1.02 9.52
C ARG A 376 8.89 0.76 8.03
N LEU A 377 8.08 1.33 7.14
CA LEU A 377 8.32 1.28 5.70
C LEU A 377 9.63 1.98 5.32
N ALA A 378 9.97 3.09 5.99
CA ALA A 378 11.23 3.79 5.75
C ALA A 378 12.43 2.96 6.21
N LEU A 379 12.34 2.28 7.36
CA LEU A 379 13.36 1.32 7.79
C LEU A 379 13.58 0.22 6.74
N LEU A 380 12.50 -0.36 6.21
CA LEU A 380 12.59 -1.38 5.16
C LEU A 380 13.25 -0.85 3.88
N ALA A 381 12.91 0.36 3.44
CA ALA A 381 13.54 0.98 2.29
C ALA A 381 15.03 1.23 2.54
N LEU A 382 15.37 1.81 3.69
CA LEU A 382 16.75 2.13 4.03
C LEU A 382 17.63 0.87 4.12
N ASP A 383 17.15 -0.21 4.72
CA ASP A 383 17.84 -1.51 4.74
C ASP A 383 17.91 -2.13 3.33
N LYS A 384 16.75 -2.49 2.78
CA LYS A 384 16.66 -3.37 1.61
C LYS A 384 16.92 -2.70 0.27
N VAL A 385 16.71 -1.37 0.18
CA VAL A 385 16.80 -0.62 -1.09
C VAL A 385 17.99 0.33 -1.12
N TYR A 386 18.31 0.97 0.00
CA TYR A 386 19.48 1.87 0.11
C TYR A 386 20.72 1.17 0.70
N GLY A 387 20.60 -0.06 1.21
CA GLY A 387 21.74 -0.83 1.73
C GLY A 387 22.32 -0.23 3.02
N ARG A 388 21.52 0.49 3.81
CA ARG A 388 21.94 1.04 5.09
C ARG A 388 21.98 -0.08 6.12
N ALA A 389 23.05 -0.13 6.91
CA ALA A 389 23.20 -1.10 7.99
C ALA A 389 22.29 -0.73 9.18
N ILE A 390 20.99 -0.96 9.02
CA ILE A 390 19.96 -0.73 10.03
C ILE A 390 19.07 -1.96 10.18
N LYS A 391 18.38 -2.09 11.31
CA LYS A 391 17.39 -3.14 11.52
C LYS A 391 16.02 -2.64 11.10
N SER A 392 15.34 -3.42 10.26
CA SER A 392 14.05 -3.04 9.65
C SER A 392 12.94 -4.07 9.81
N SER A 393 13.24 -5.19 10.47
CA SER A 393 12.28 -6.29 10.65
C SER A 393 12.39 -6.80 12.08
N GLY A 394 11.22 -7.00 12.71
CA GLY A 394 11.13 -7.71 13.98
C GLY A 394 11.23 -9.23 13.78
N PRO A 395 11.06 -10.02 14.85
CA PRO A 395 11.18 -11.47 14.80
C PRO A 395 10.22 -12.10 13.77
N VAL A 396 10.74 -12.95 12.89
CA VAL A 396 9.93 -13.73 11.93
C VAL A 396 10.16 -15.21 12.22
N TYR A 397 9.10 -16.00 12.29
CA TYR A 397 9.22 -17.45 12.52
C TYR A 397 10.14 -18.10 11.49
N LYS A 398 11.03 -18.96 11.96
CA LYS A 398 11.99 -19.68 11.12
C LYS A 398 11.76 -21.19 11.16
N GLU A 399 11.80 -21.75 12.36
CA GLU A 399 11.68 -23.19 12.57
C GLU A 399 11.21 -23.49 13.99
N LEU A 400 10.68 -24.71 14.16
CA LEU A 400 10.29 -25.27 15.44
C LEU A 400 11.15 -26.51 15.72
N ILE A 401 11.65 -26.63 16.95
CA ILE A 401 12.36 -27.81 17.43
C ILE A 401 11.54 -28.43 18.57
N MET A 402 11.17 -29.69 18.42
CA MET A 402 10.41 -30.43 19.43
C MET A 402 11.34 -30.93 20.53
N GLU A 403 10.98 -30.68 21.79
CA GLU A 403 11.68 -31.15 22.97
C GLU A 403 10.68 -31.76 23.95
N ASP A 404 10.40 -33.06 23.84
CA ASP A 404 9.46 -33.81 24.67
C ASP A 404 8.12 -33.07 24.93
N GLU A 405 7.95 -32.45 26.10
CA GLU A 405 6.73 -31.75 26.55
C GLU A 405 6.70 -30.25 26.18
N GLN A 406 7.71 -29.74 25.47
CA GLN A 406 7.81 -28.35 25.04
C GLN A 406 8.27 -28.22 23.58
N VAL A 407 8.09 -27.03 23.02
CA VAL A 407 8.58 -26.64 21.69
C VAL A 407 9.49 -25.44 21.82
N VAL A 408 10.63 -25.47 21.13
CA VAL A 408 11.53 -24.32 20.99
C VAL A 408 11.28 -23.69 19.63
N VAL A 409 10.82 -22.43 19.63
CA VAL A 409 10.57 -21.63 18.43
C VAL A 409 11.78 -20.76 18.14
N HIS A 410 12.29 -20.87 16.92
CA HIS A 410 13.38 -20.07 16.40
C HIS A 410 12.86 -18.97 15.47
N PHE A 411 13.53 -17.83 15.50
CA PHE A 411 13.17 -16.66 14.70
C PHE A 411 14.36 -16.14 13.91
N ASP A 412 14.10 -15.56 12.74
CA ASP A 412 15.02 -14.67 12.05
C ASP A 412 14.90 -13.23 12.61
N TYR A 413 15.89 -12.39 12.30
CA TYR A 413 15.98 -10.97 12.73
C TYR A 413 16.09 -10.75 14.26
N VAL A 414 16.67 -11.71 14.97
CA VAL A 414 16.82 -11.67 16.44
C VAL A 414 18.28 -11.57 16.90
N GLU A 415 19.18 -11.01 16.10
CA GLU A 415 20.60 -10.98 16.47
C GLU A 415 20.86 -10.23 17.78
N ALA A 416 20.06 -9.18 18.04
CA ALA A 416 20.09 -8.39 19.26
C ALA A 416 19.32 -9.01 20.43
N GLY A 417 18.48 -10.03 20.18
CA GLY A 417 17.65 -10.70 21.18
C GLY A 417 16.16 -10.32 21.10
N LEU A 418 15.38 -10.95 21.96
CA LEU A 418 13.93 -10.82 22.07
C LEU A 418 13.53 -10.08 23.35
N LEU A 419 12.42 -9.36 23.30
CA LEU A 419 11.83 -8.65 24.44
C LEU A 419 10.30 -8.87 24.49
N ILE A 420 9.72 -8.57 25.65
CA ILE A 420 8.27 -8.55 25.88
C ILE A 420 7.80 -7.10 25.89
N ARG A 421 6.93 -6.73 24.95
CA ARG A 421 6.34 -5.39 24.89
C ARG A 421 5.49 -5.15 26.14
N GLY A 422 5.82 -4.08 26.88
CA GLY A 422 5.17 -3.76 28.16
C GLY A 422 5.73 -4.52 29.37
N GLY A 423 6.62 -5.49 29.17
CA GLY A 423 7.12 -6.38 30.23
C GLY A 423 6.08 -7.42 30.68
N GLY A 424 6.43 -8.20 31.71
CA GLY A 424 5.53 -9.21 32.28
C GLY A 424 5.61 -10.56 31.58
N ARG A 425 4.46 -11.22 31.38
CA ARG A 425 4.34 -12.55 30.76
C ARG A 425 4.32 -12.43 29.23
N LEU A 426 5.02 -13.34 28.56
CA LEU A 426 4.94 -13.49 27.11
C LEU A 426 3.59 -14.10 26.74
N ALA A 427 2.84 -13.43 25.85
CA ALA A 427 1.47 -13.75 25.48
C ALA A 427 1.34 -14.01 23.98
N GLY A 428 0.20 -14.58 23.59
CA GLY A 428 -0.17 -14.83 22.19
C GLY A 428 0.30 -16.16 21.60
N PHE A 429 0.92 -17.05 22.37
CA PHE A 429 1.28 -18.41 21.92
C PHE A 429 0.18 -19.42 22.23
N GLU A 430 -0.08 -20.29 21.26
CA GLU A 430 -0.95 -21.45 21.39
C GLU A 430 -0.25 -22.68 20.79
N ILE A 431 -0.51 -23.86 21.35
CA ILE A 431 0.04 -25.14 20.86
C ILE A 431 -1.06 -26.18 20.71
N ALA A 432 -0.87 -27.10 19.77
CA ALA A 432 -1.77 -28.21 19.50
C ALA A 432 -1.01 -29.53 19.39
N ALA A 433 -1.68 -30.65 19.67
CA ALA A 433 -1.18 -31.99 19.41
C ALA A 433 -1.46 -32.40 17.94
N GLU A 434 -1.42 -33.71 17.63
CA GLU A 434 -1.74 -34.23 16.29
C GLU A 434 -3.20 -33.99 15.87
N ASP A 435 -4.09 -33.70 16.81
CA ASP A 435 -5.51 -33.37 16.56
C ASP A 435 -5.71 -31.99 15.94
N GLY A 436 -4.73 -31.08 16.07
CA GLY A 436 -4.85 -29.70 15.61
C GLY A 436 -5.72 -28.81 16.52
N GLU A 437 -6.09 -29.27 17.72
CA GLU A 437 -6.82 -28.45 18.68
C GLU A 437 -5.85 -27.54 19.45
N PHE A 438 -5.90 -26.23 19.18
CA PHE A 438 -4.99 -25.25 19.79
C PHE A 438 -5.44 -24.84 21.19
N HIS A 439 -4.51 -24.90 22.14
CA HIS A 439 -4.67 -24.43 23.52
C HIS A 439 -3.69 -23.31 23.81
N LEU A 440 -4.10 -22.35 24.65
CA LEU A 440 -3.19 -21.33 25.18
C LEU A 440 -1.96 -21.98 25.84
N ALA A 441 -0.80 -21.39 25.60
CA ALA A 441 0.47 -21.88 26.08
C ALA A 441 1.15 -20.92 27.06
N ASP A 442 1.92 -21.48 27.98
CA ASP A 442 2.97 -20.76 28.68
C ASP A 442 4.18 -20.63 27.74
N ALA A 443 4.78 -19.44 27.71
CA ALA A 443 5.90 -19.15 26.84
C ALA A 443 6.97 -18.34 27.57
N GLU A 444 8.25 -18.67 27.34
CA GLU A 444 9.40 -18.01 27.95
C GLU A 444 10.48 -17.72 26.89
N ILE A 445 11.05 -16.52 26.95
CA ILE A 445 12.20 -16.16 26.10
C ILE A 445 13.45 -16.84 26.67
N ASP A 446 14.12 -17.66 25.86
CA ASP A 446 15.46 -18.16 26.15
C ASP A 446 16.47 -17.62 25.14
N GLY A 447 17.09 -16.49 25.47
CA GLY A 447 18.04 -15.81 24.60
C GLY A 447 17.40 -15.31 23.30
N LYS A 448 17.49 -16.11 22.24
CA LYS A 448 16.99 -15.79 20.88
C LYS A 448 15.84 -16.71 20.43
N THR A 449 15.42 -17.63 21.29
CA THR A 449 14.33 -18.54 21.03
C THR A 449 13.22 -18.33 22.05
N VAL A 450 12.07 -18.93 21.80
CA VAL A 450 10.96 -18.98 22.75
C VAL A 450 10.64 -20.44 23.04
N ARG A 451 10.66 -20.83 24.31
CA ARG A 451 10.12 -22.12 24.77
C ARG A 451 8.62 -21.99 24.98
N VAL A 452 7.86 -22.95 24.48
CA VAL A 452 6.39 -22.95 24.53
C VAL A 452 5.90 -24.30 25.03
N SER A 453 5.03 -24.31 26.02
CA SER A 453 4.46 -25.52 26.65
C SER A 453 3.04 -25.29 27.16
N SER A 454 2.26 -26.35 27.35
CA SER A 454 0.91 -26.27 27.95
C SER A 454 0.60 -27.55 28.71
N GLU A 455 0.06 -27.44 29.93
CA GLU A 455 -0.40 -28.62 30.69
C GLU A 455 -1.52 -29.40 29.97
N GLN A 456 -2.20 -28.76 29.02
CA GLN A 456 -3.26 -29.39 28.22
C GLN A 456 -2.71 -30.19 27.03
N VAL A 457 -1.44 -30.00 26.64
CA VAL A 457 -0.83 -30.58 25.44
C VAL A 457 0.52 -31.19 25.79
N THR A 458 0.53 -32.50 26.07
CA THR A 458 1.74 -33.21 26.52
C THR A 458 2.70 -33.61 25.39
N LEU A 459 2.20 -33.68 24.14
CA LEU A 459 2.99 -34.02 22.95
C LEU A 459 2.71 -32.98 21.85
N PRO A 460 3.27 -31.76 21.95
CA PRO A 460 2.97 -30.69 21.02
C PRO A 460 3.49 -31.02 19.61
N ARG A 461 2.69 -30.64 18.60
CA ARG A 461 2.95 -30.81 17.17
C ARG A 461 2.92 -29.52 16.38
N PHE A 462 2.05 -28.60 16.78
CA PHE A 462 1.88 -27.34 16.10
C PHE A 462 1.95 -26.18 17.09
N VAL A 463 2.47 -25.05 16.63
CA VAL A 463 2.52 -23.79 17.36
C VAL A 463 1.89 -22.71 16.49
N ARG A 464 1.17 -21.79 17.11
CA ARG A 464 0.79 -20.54 16.47
C ARG A 464 1.01 -19.36 17.41
N TYR A 465 1.24 -18.20 16.83
CA TYR A 465 1.50 -16.95 17.54
C TYR A 465 0.68 -15.81 16.96
N GLY A 466 -0.03 -15.07 17.80
CA GLY A 466 -0.85 -13.92 17.39
C GLY A 466 -2.01 -14.29 16.46
N TRP A 467 -2.51 -15.52 16.54
CA TRP A 467 -3.45 -16.11 15.58
C TRP A 467 -4.92 -15.82 15.93
N ALA A 468 -5.28 -14.54 15.94
CA ALA A 468 -6.66 -14.08 16.09
C ALA A 468 -6.85 -12.71 15.44
N ASN A 469 -8.10 -12.36 15.12
CA ASN A 469 -8.50 -11.03 14.66
C ASN A 469 -7.94 -9.93 15.59
N VAL A 470 -8.14 -10.11 16.90
CA VAL A 470 -7.56 -9.29 17.97
C VAL A 470 -6.73 -10.18 18.88
N THR A 471 -5.48 -9.81 19.11
CA THR A 471 -4.54 -10.58 19.94
C THR A 471 -3.75 -9.66 20.87
N ASP A 472 -3.36 -10.19 22.03
CA ASP A 472 -2.47 -9.55 23.00
C ASP A 472 -0.98 -9.91 22.78
N ALA A 473 -0.67 -10.60 21.67
CA ALA A 473 0.66 -10.95 21.22
C ALA A 473 1.68 -9.80 21.39
N ASN A 474 2.71 -10.06 22.21
CA ASN A 474 3.60 -9.02 22.73
C ASN A 474 5.10 -9.31 22.54
N LEU A 475 5.48 -10.34 21.76
CA LEU A 475 6.87 -10.58 21.37
C LEU A 475 7.36 -9.47 20.43
N ILE A 476 8.50 -8.88 20.76
CA ILE A 476 9.19 -7.86 19.97
C ILE A 476 10.69 -8.18 19.92
N GLY A 477 11.39 -7.64 18.92
CA GLY A 477 12.85 -7.59 18.94
C GLY A 477 13.37 -6.51 19.92
N VAL A 478 14.67 -6.53 20.21
CA VAL A 478 15.32 -5.44 20.97
C VAL A 478 15.23 -4.08 20.27
N ASP A 479 15.09 -4.08 18.94
CA ASP A 479 14.79 -2.91 18.11
C ASP A 479 13.34 -2.38 18.26
N ARG A 480 12.53 -3.05 19.08
CA ARG A 480 11.12 -2.74 19.37
C ARG A 480 10.18 -2.94 18.19
N LEU A 481 10.59 -3.70 17.18
CA LEU A 481 9.70 -4.12 16.11
C LEU A 481 8.94 -5.40 16.52
N PRO A 482 7.62 -5.47 16.27
CA PRO A 482 6.79 -6.62 16.62
C PRO A 482 7.18 -7.87 15.83
N ALA A 483 7.05 -9.02 16.48
CA ALA A 483 7.14 -10.31 15.81
C ALA A 483 5.95 -10.51 14.87
N ALA A 484 6.20 -11.09 13.70
CA ALA A 484 5.14 -11.46 12.77
C ALA A 484 4.31 -12.64 13.34
N PRO A 485 2.97 -12.62 13.22
CA PRO A 485 2.13 -13.77 13.53
C PRO A 485 2.44 -14.93 12.57
N PHE A 486 2.28 -16.16 13.06
CA PHE A 486 2.49 -17.37 12.28
C PHE A 486 1.66 -18.53 12.85
N ARG A 487 1.51 -19.59 12.04
CA ARG A 487 1.12 -20.93 12.48
C ARG A 487 2.01 -21.96 11.80
N THR A 488 2.12 -23.14 12.39
CA THR A 488 2.95 -24.24 11.83
C THR A 488 2.12 -25.42 11.34
N ILE A 489 0.79 -25.29 11.32
CA ILE A 489 -0.13 -26.26 10.73
C ILE A 489 -0.39 -25.84 9.27
N ASN A 490 -0.25 -26.79 8.34
CA ASN A 490 -0.46 -26.57 6.90
C ASN A 490 -1.93 -26.68 6.52
#